data_AF-A0A522ARN6-F1
#
_entry.id   AF-A0A522ARN6-F1
#
_cell.length_a   1.000
_cell.length_b   1.000
_cell.length_c   1.000
_cell.angle_alpha   90.00
_cell.angle_beta   90.00
_cell.angle_gamma   90.00
#
_symmetry.space_group_name_H-M   'P 1'
#
loop_
_entity.id
_entity.type
_entity.pdbx_description
1 polymer ?
#
loop_
_entity_poly.entity_id
_entity_poly.type
_entity_poly.pdbx_seq_one_letter_code
_entity_poly.pdbx_strand_id
1 'polypeptide(L)'
;MNRISHQNHDVEWNAARAADLYGIEYWGAGHFQVSADGLVQVTAETGGGRGTINLLDIVDGLSERGLPMPVLLRIENLLDARIAEINESFARAIAQSGYRGRYRGVFPIKVNQQSQIIEEVASFGA
;
A
#
# COMPACT_ATOMS: atom_id res chain seq x y z
N MET A 1 12.08 -54.99 -10.17
CA MET A 1 11.35 -53.93 -9.45
C MET A 1 12.17 -52.65 -9.53
N ASN A 2 11.84 -51.75 -10.44
CA ASN A 2 12.45 -50.42 -10.51
C ASN A 2 11.63 -49.51 -9.60
N ARG A 3 12.19 -49.09 -8.45
CA ARG A 3 11.57 -48.04 -7.61
C ARG A 3 11.66 -46.74 -8.39
N ILE A 4 10.52 -46.26 -8.88
CA ILE A 4 10.39 -44.89 -9.39
C ILE A 4 10.59 -43.98 -8.18
N SER A 5 11.75 -43.33 -8.12
CA SER A 5 12.02 -42.24 -7.19
C SER A 5 11.08 -41.10 -7.57
N HIS A 6 9.96 -40.95 -6.85
CA HIS A 6 9.19 -39.73 -6.85
C HIS A 6 10.07 -38.63 -6.24
N GLN A 7 10.80 -37.91 -7.10
CA GLN A 7 11.37 -36.61 -6.76
C GLN A 7 10.18 -35.66 -6.57
N ASN A 8 9.64 -35.63 -5.35
CA ASN A 8 8.62 -34.66 -4.99
C ASN A 8 9.34 -33.31 -4.90
N HIS A 9 9.37 -32.56 -6.00
CA HIS A 9 9.75 -31.15 -5.99
C HIS A 9 8.60 -30.33 -5.38
N ASP A 10 8.17 -30.68 -4.17
CA ASP A 10 7.44 -29.77 -3.29
C ASP A 10 8.47 -28.76 -2.83
N VAL A 11 8.65 -27.72 -3.64
CA VAL A 11 9.49 -26.59 -3.27
C VAL A 11 8.97 -26.06 -1.93
N GLU A 12 9.87 -25.89 -0.98
CA GLU A 12 9.55 -25.53 0.41
C GLU A 12 8.71 -24.24 0.48
N TRP A 13 7.67 -24.22 1.32
CA TRP A 13 6.83 -23.04 1.52
C TRP A 13 7.61 -21.96 2.30
N ASN A 14 7.55 -20.71 1.85
CA ASN A 14 8.25 -19.59 2.47
C ASN A 14 7.52 -18.25 2.26
N ALA A 15 8.02 -17.18 2.91
CA ALA A 15 7.43 -15.84 2.83
C ALA A 15 7.35 -15.29 1.40
N ALA A 16 8.36 -15.52 0.57
CA ALA A 16 8.36 -15.07 -0.82
C ALA A 16 7.26 -15.74 -1.64
N ARG A 17 7.02 -17.04 -1.42
CA ARG A 17 5.91 -17.78 -2.05
C ARG A 17 4.55 -17.32 -1.56
N ALA A 18 4.41 -16.98 -0.29
CA ALA A 18 3.20 -16.37 0.23
C ALA A 18 2.95 -15.01 -0.44
N ALA A 19 3.99 -14.17 -0.55
CA ALA A 19 3.89 -12.86 -1.21
C ALA A 19 3.47 -12.98 -2.68
N ASP A 20 4.03 -13.94 -3.41
CA ASP A 20 3.70 -14.23 -4.80
C ASP A 20 2.27 -14.79 -4.94
N LEU A 21 1.91 -15.79 -4.13
CA LEU A 21 0.58 -16.41 -4.14
C LEU A 21 -0.54 -15.39 -3.86
N TYR A 22 -0.33 -14.49 -2.90
CA TYR A 22 -1.27 -13.42 -2.57
C TYR A 22 -1.08 -12.15 -3.40
N GLY A 23 -0.12 -12.16 -4.33
CA GLY A 23 0.13 -11.07 -5.27
C GLY A 23 0.45 -9.73 -4.62
N ILE A 24 1.06 -9.72 -3.44
CA ILE A 24 1.26 -8.50 -2.63
C ILE A 24 2.08 -7.46 -3.40
N GLU A 25 3.04 -7.88 -4.21
CA GLU A 25 3.82 -6.97 -5.05
C GLU A 25 2.98 -6.27 -6.13
N TYR A 26 1.90 -6.90 -6.61
CA TYR A 26 1.06 -6.37 -7.69
C TYR A 26 0.07 -5.30 -7.22
N TRP A 27 -0.55 -5.50 -6.05
CA TRP A 27 -1.54 -4.55 -5.52
C TRP A 27 -0.99 -3.67 -4.40
N GLY A 28 0.09 -4.11 -3.73
CA GLY A 28 0.69 -3.40 -2.60
C GLY A 28 1.39 -2.10 -3.02
N ALA A 29 1.84 -2.05 -4.28
CA ALA A 29 2.32 -0.84 -4.96
C ALA A 29 3.27 0.01 -4.09
N GLY A 30 4.26 -0.68 -3.50
CA GLY A 30 5.30 -0.13 -2.64
C GLY A 30 4.91 0.09 -1.17
N HIS A 31 3.61 0.08 -0.84
CA HIS A 31 3.15 0.31 0.52
C HIS A 31 2.94 -0.97 1.31
N PHE A 32 2.65 -2.09 0.65
CA PHE A 32 2.48 -3.38 1.32
C PHE A 32 3.52 -4.38 0.83
N GLN A 33 4.08 -5.15 1.75
CA GLN A 33 5.06 -6.20 1.48
C GLN A 33 4.98 -7.30 2.55
N VAL A 34 5.66 -8.41 2.33
CA VAL A 34 5.83 -9.47 3.34
C VAL A 34 7.27 -9.45 3.84
N SER A 35 7.46 -9.44 5.16
CA SER A 35 8.79 -9.54 5.77
C SER A 35 9.40 -10.93 5.56
N ALA A 36 10.71 -11.07 5.81
CA ALA A 36 11.38 -12.37 5.79
C ALA A 36 10.75 -13.37 6.78
N ASP A 37 10.19 -12.87 7.88
CA ASP A 37 9.51 -13.66 8.91
C ASP A 37 8.05 -13.99 8.55
N GLY A 38 7.58 -13.58 7.36
CA GLY A 38 6.23 -13.89 6.87
C GLY A 38 5.14 -12.93 7.37
N LEU A 39 5.50 -11.75 7.89
CA LEU A 39 4.54 -10.75 8.38
C LEU A 39 4.18 -9.74 7.30
N VAL A 40 2.90 -9.36 7.20
CA VAL A 40 2.50 -8.26 6.32
C VAL A 40 2.95 -6.95 6.95
N GLN A 41 3.71 -6.18 6.17
CA GLN A 41 4.21 -4.86 6.56
C GLN A 41 3.51 -3.78 5.76
N VAL A 42 3.30 -2.64 6.41
CA VAL A 42 2.88 -1.42 5.74
C VAL A 42 3.99 -0.39 5.79
N THR A 43 4.19 0.29 4.67
CA THR A 43 5.19 1.33 4.48
C THR A 43 4.49 2.61 4.04
N ALA A 44 4.69 3.67 4.83
CA ALA A 44 4.09 4.97 4.58
C ALA A 44 5.13 6.08 4.80
N GLU A 45 4.91 7.23 4.18
CA GLU A 45 5.67 8.43 4.52
C GLU A 45 5.38 8.82 5.98
N THR A 46 6.36 9.35 6.70
CA THR A 46 6.24 9.83 8.08
C THR A 46 7.04 11.13 8.21
N GLY A 47 6.90 11.84 9.34
CA GLY A 47 7.68 13.06 9.57
C GLY A 47 9.21 12.88 9.52
N GLY A 48 9.72 11.65 9.61
CA GLY A 48 11.13 11.29 9.48
C GLY A 48 11.52 10.63 8.14
N GLY A 49 10.64 10.68 7.13
CA GLY A 49 10.79 9.95 5.87
C GLY A 49 9.95 8.67 5.86
N ARG A 50 10.33 7.68 5.05
CA ARG A 50 9.54 6.47 4.86
C ARG A 50 9.74 5.47 6.00
N GLY A 51 8.65 5.12 6.68
CA GLY A 51 8.64 4.18 7.80
C GLY A 51 7.89 2.89 7.45
N THR A 52 8.38 1.75 7.94
CA THR A 52 7.80 0.42 7.74
C THR A 52 7.46 -0.20 9.10
N ILE A 53 6.27 -0.77 9.23
CA ILE A 53 5.80 -1.44 10.47
C ILE A 53 4.99 -2.69 10.11
N ASN A 54 5.06 -3.74 10.94
CA ASN A 54 4.21 -4.91 10.73
C ASN A 54 2.76 -4.57 11.11
N LEU A 55 1.79 -5.05 10.33
CA LEU A 55 0.37 -4.86 10.66
C LEU A 55 0.00 -5.51 12.00
N LEU A 56 0.64 -6.63 12.35
CA LEU A 56 0.41 -7.27 13.65
C LEU A 56 0.87 -6.40 14.82
N ASP A 57 2.03 -5.72 14.71
CA ASP A 57 2.50 -4.80 15.76
C ASP A 57 1.49 -3.66 16.00
N ILE A 58 0.82 -3.19 14.94
CA ILE A 58 -0.27 -2.20 15.05
C ILE A 58 -1.47 -2.80 15.79
N VAL A 59 -1.90 -4.01 15.44
CA VAL A 59 -3.04 -4.70 16.06
C VAL A 59 -2.77 -4.96 17.56
N ASP A 60 -1.56 -5.38 17.91
CA ASP A 60 -1.15 -5.61 19.28
C ASP A 60 -1.16 -4.28 20.07
N GLY A 61 -0.59 -3.21 19.51
CA GLY A 61 -0.62 -1.88 20.14
C GLY A 61 -2.04 -1.30 20.29
N LEU A 62 -2.98 -1.61 19.39
CA LEU A 62 -4.39 -1.24 19.55
C LEU A 62 -5.06 -2.03 20.68
N SER A 63 -4.77 -3.32 20.77
CA SER A 63 -5.30 -4.22 21.80
C SER A 63 -4.82 -3.82 23.20
N GLU A 64 -3.53 -3.48 23.35
CA GLU A 64 -2.95 -2.96 24.59
C GLU A 64 -3.61 -1.64 25.05
N ARG A 65 -4.11 -0.85 24.10
CA ARG A 65 -4.86 0.39 24.36
C ARG A 65 -6.34 0.15 24.64
N GLY A 66 -6.77 -1.11 24.74
CA GLY A 66 -8.16 -1.48 25.04
C GLY A 66 -9.13 -1.25 23.88
N LEU A 67 -8.64 -1.15 22.64
CA LEU A 67 -9.49 -1.02 21.45
C LEU A 67 -9.83 -2.43 20.93
N PRO A 68 -11.09 -2.90 21.09
CA PRO A 68 -11.47 -4.23 20.65
C PRO A 68 -11.62 -4.29 19.12
N MET A 69 -11.34 -5.46 18.55
CA MET A 69 -11.60 -5.75 17.14
C MET A 69 -13.11 -5.95 16.89
N PRO A 70 -13.64 -5.64 15.69
CA PRO A 70 -12.92 -5.18 14.50
C PRO A 70 -12.60 -3.68 14.55
N VAL A 71 -11.41 -3.32 14.03
CA VAL A 71 -10.98 -1.93 13.85
C VAL A 71 -10.81 -1.64 12.36
N LEU A 72 -11.25 -0.45 11.93
CA LEU A 72 -10.93 0.09 10.60
C LEU A 72 -9.65 0.94 10.72
N LEU A 73 -8.53 0.40 10.25
CA LEU A 73 -7.26 1.10 10.20
C LEU A 73 -7.21 1.98 8.94
N ARG A 74 -7.00 3.29 9.12
CA ARG A 74 -6.79 4.25 8.04
C ARG A 74 -5.37 4.78 8.11
N ILE A 75 -4.69 4.78 6.96
CA ILE A 75 -3.31 5.26 6.83
C ILE A 75 -3.33 6.45 5.87
N GLU A 76 -3.44 7.65 6.44
CA GLU A 76 -3.68 8.91 5.70
C GLU A 76 -2.56 9.18 4.68
N ASN A 77 -1.32 8.91 5.06
CA ASN A 77 -0.12 9.15 4.26
C ASN A 77 -0.09 8.35 2.93
N LEU A 78 -0.87 7.26 2.82
CA LEU A 78 -1.04 6.53 1.55
C LEU A 78 -1.93 7.29 0.57
N LEU A 79 -2.96 8.00 1.05
CA LEU A 79 -3.82 8.80 0.19
C LEU A 79 -3.02 9.95 -0.42
N ASP A 80 -2.24 10.65 0.40
CA ASP A 80 -1.39 11.76 -0.02
C ASP A 80 -0.38 11.32 -1.08
N ALA A 81 0.29 10.19 -0.85
CA ALA A 81 1.23 9.60 -1.80
C ALA A 81 0.57 9.31 -3.17
N ARG A 82 -0.67 8.83 -3.19
CA ARG A 82 -1.40 8.56 -4.45
C ARG A 82 -1.81 9.83 -5.17
N ILE A 83 -2.26 10.85 -4.44
CA ILE A 83 -2.61 12.14 -5.05
C ILE A 83 -1.37 12.78 -5.67
N ALA A 84 -0.24 12.76 -4.96
CA ALA A 84 1.04 13.24 -5.47
C ALA A 84 1.47 12.46 -6.72
N GLU A 85 1.46 11.13 -6.66
CA GLU A 85 1.87 10.28 -7.77
C GLU A 85 1.07 10.54 -9.06
N ILE A 86 -0.26 10.73 -8.95
CA ILE A 86 -1.10 11.07 -10.09
C ILE A 86 -0.71 12.43 -10.67
N ASN A 87 -0.63 13.46 -9.83
CA ASN A 87 -0.30 14.82 -10.26
C ASN A 87 1.08 14.89 -10.94
N GLU A 88 2.09 14.26 -10.33
CA GLU A 88 3.44 14.21 -10.87
C GLU A 88 3.51 13.41 -12.17
N SER A 89 2.76 12.30 -12.28
CA SER A 89 2.71 11.50 -13.50
C SER A 89 2.15 12.29 -14.67
N PHE A 90 1.07 13.05 -14.45
CA PHE A 90 0.54 13.97 -15.47
C PHE A 90 1.52 15.11 -15.78
N ALA A 91 2.18 15.69 -14.77
CA ALA A 91 3.17 16.74 -14.98
C ALA A 91 4.34 16.24 -15.85
N ARG A 92 4.86 15.04 -15.58
CA ARG A 92 5.90 14.38 -16.38
C ARG A 92 5.44 14.16 -17.82
N ALA A 93 4.25 13.60 -18.03
CA ALA A 93 3.72 13.35 -19.36
C ALA A 93 3.50 14.64 -20.17
N ILE A 94 3.00 15.70 -19.53
CA ILE A 94 2.83 17.03 -20.14
C ILE A 94 4.17 17.60 -20.60
N ALA A 95 5.19 17.54 -19.73
CA ALA A 95 6.53 18.01 -20.05
C ALA A 95 7.17 17.23 -21.22
N GLN A 96 7.02 15.91 -21.22
CA GLN A 96 7.58 15.04 -22.26
C GLN A 96 6.89 15.17 -23.62
N SER A 97 5.58 15.45 -23.63
CA SER A 97 4.79 15.58 -24.85
C SER A 97 4.73 17.01 -25.41
N GLY A 98 5.21 18.01 -24.67
CA GLY A 98 5.06 19.42 -25.04
C GLY A 98 3.62 19.92 -24.99
N TYR A 99 2.75 19.26 -24.23
CA TYR A 99 1.35 19.67 -24.08
C TYR A 99 1.25 21.04 -23.38
N ARG A 100 0.40 21.91 -23.89
CA ARG A 100 0.27 23.31 -23.41
C ARG A 100 -0.79 23.52 -22.33
N GLY A 101 -1.64 22.54 -22.09
CA GLY A 101 -2.66 22.62 -21.03
C GLY A 101 -2.10 22.23 -19.66
N ARG A 102 -2.87 22.52 -18.61
CA ARG A 102 -2.56 22.13 -17.23
C ARG A 102 -3.48 20.99 -16.79
N TYR A 103 -2.91 19.96 -16.18
CA TYR A 103 -3.70 18.92 -15.49
C TYR A 103 -4.37 19.51 -14.24
N ARG A 104 -5.63 19.16 -14.01
CA ARG A 104 -6.35 19.45 -12.76
C ARG A 104 -7.09 18.18 -12.33
N GLY A 105 -6.69 17.63 -11.19
CA GLY A 105 -7.40 16.52 -10.58
C GLY A 105 -8.78 16.96 -10.09
N VAL A 106 -9.77 16.08 -10.23
CA VAL A 106 -11.10 16.26 -9.64
C VAL A 106 -11.41 15.02 -8.83
N PHE A 107 -11.66 15.20 -7.53
CA PHE A 107 -12.04 14.10 -6.65
C PHE A 107 -13.56 13.98 -6.56
N PRO A 108 -14.16 12.90 -7.07
CA PRO A 108 -15.61 12.74 -7.05
C PRO A 108 -16.06 12.29 -5.65
N ILE A 109 -16.49 13.24 -4.81
CA ILE A 109 -16.90 13.03 -3.40
C ILE A 109 -17.86 11.85 -3.21
N LYS A 110 -18.67 11.50 -4.22
CA LYS A 110 -19.55 10.33 -4.20
C LYS A 110 -18.85 8.99 -3.88
N VAL A 111 -17.54 8.89 -4.07
CA VAL A 111 -16.78 7.66 -3.78
C VAL A 111 -16.38 7.54 -2.31
N ASN A 112 -16.23 8.66 -1.61
CA ASN A 112 -15.94 8.71 -0.18
C ASN A 112 -16.30 10.11 0.36
N GLN A 113 -17.35 10.18 1.18
CA GLN A 113 -17.92 11.41 1.71
C GLN A 113 -17.33 11.83 3.08
N GLN A 114 -16.36 11.10 3.62
CA GLN A 114 -15.77 11.42 4.91
C GLN A 114 -15.03 12.77 4.86
N SER A 115 -15.30 13.67 5.82
CA SER A 115 -14.74 15.03 5.82
C SER A 115 -13.21 15.06 5.81
N GLN A 116 -12.58 14.16 6.57
CA GLN A 116 -11.12 14.03 6.66
C GLN A 116 -10.48 13.74 5.29
N ILE A 117 -11.08 12.84 4.49
CA ILE A 117 -10.62 12.52 3.13
C ILE A 117 -10.72 13.76 2.23
N ILE A 118 -11.81 14.53 2.35
CA ILE A 118 -12.04 15.72 1.53
C ILE A 118 -11.03 16.82 1.88
N GLU A 119 -10.75 17.02 3.15
CA GLU A 119 -9.74 17.97 3.64
C GLU A 119 -8.33 17.62 3.13
N GLU A 120 -7.93 16.35 3.23
CA GLU A 120 -6.65 15.85 2.71
C GLU A 120 -6.53 16.09 1.20
N VAL A 121 -7.55 15.68 0.44
CA VAL A 121 -7.56 15.86 -1.02
C VAL A 121 -7.46 17.34 -1.43
N ALA A 122 -8.17 18.23 -0.71
CA ALA A 122 -8.13 19.66 -1.00
C ALA A 122 -6.77 20.28 -0.68
N SER A 123 -6.08 19.80 0.36
CA SER A 123 -4.76 20.27 0.76
C SER A 123 -3.66 19.85 -0.24
N PHE A 124 -3.67 18.59 -0.69
CA PHE A 124 -2.63 18.03 -1.55
C PHE A 124 -2.92 18.13 -3.06
N GLY A 125 -4.16 18.48 -3.45
CA GLY A 125 -4.61 18.51 -4.85
C GLY A 125 -4.50 19.85 -5.58
N ALA A 126 -3.99 20.93 -4.94
CA ALA A 126 -3.97 22.30 -5.47
C ALA A 126 -2.73 22.65 -6.33
#